data_AF-A0A834SN32-F1
#
_entry.id   AF-A0A834SN32-F1
#
_cell.length_a   1.000
_cell.length_b   1.000
_cell.length_c   1.000
_cell.angle_alpha   90.00
_cell.angle_beta   90.00
_cell.angle_gamma   90.00
#
_symmetry.space_group_name_H-M   'P 1'
#
loop_
_entity.id
_entity.type
_entity.pdbx_description
1 polymer ?
#
loop_
_entity_poly.entity_id
_entity_poly.type
_entity_poly.pdbx_seq_one_letter_code
_entity_poly.pdbx_strand_id
1 'polypeptide(L)'
;MEERVEHKLFYFDLKENPRGRYLKISEKTSATRSTIIVPFSGISWFLDLFNYYVNSDDQDLFSKELQLDTKVFYFDLGENRRGRFLKAPKALAFLSTKAPKALAWVAPL
;
A
#
# COMPACT_ATOMS: atom_id res chain seq x y z
N MET A 1 12.24 -8.42 0.30
CA MET A 1 11.85 -9.66 -0.40
C MET A 1 11.45 -9.31 -1.82
N GLU A 2 11.78 -10.15 -2.78
CA GLU A 2 11.41 -9.99 -4.19
C GLU A 2 10.64 -11.24 -4.63
N GLU A 3 9.50 -11.05 -5.27
CA GLU A 3 8.64 -12.14 -5.75
C GLU A 3 8.17 -11.84 -7.18
N ARG A 4 8.26 -12.84 -8.07
CA ARG A 4 7.81 -12.70 -9.46
C ARG A 4 6.46 -13.38 -9.66
N VAL A 5 5.49 -12.63 -10.15
CA VAL A 5 4.15 -13.15 -10.48
C VAL A 5 3.82 -12.73 -11.90
N GLU A 6 3.62 -13.71 -12.80
CA GLU A 6 3.50 -13.50 -14.24
C GLU A 6 4.67 -12.66 -14.84
N HIS A 7 4.34 -11.53 -15.46
CA HIS A 7 5.24 -10.55 -16.08
C HIS A 7 5.56 -9.39 -15.12
N LYS A 8 5.16 -9.49 -13.85
CA LYS A 8 5.31 -8.46 -12.83
C LYS A 8 6.31 -8.90 -11.77
N LEU A 9 7.07 -7.93 -11.28
CA LEU A 9 8.02 -8.12 -10.20
C LEU A 9 7.59 -7.29 -8.99
N PHE A 10 7.41 -7.96 -7.85
CA PHE A 10 6.98 -7.35 -6.62
C PHE A 10 8.14 -7.24 -5.64
N TYR A 11 8.31 -6.05 -5.07
CA TYR A 11 9.28 -5.77 -4.02
C TYR A 11 8.55 -5.45 -2.72
N PHE A 12 8.94 -6.12 -1.65
CA PHE A 12 8.43 -5.91 -0.30
C PHE A 12 9.60 -5.50 0.60
N ASP A 13 9.64 -4.21 0.96
CA ASP A 13 10.69 -3.63 1.79
C ASP A 13 10.10 -3.11 3.10
N LEU A 14 10.47 -3.69 4.24
CA LEU A 14 10.22 -3.06 5.53
C LEU A 14 11.26 -1.96 5.74
N LYS A 15 10.80 -0.72 5.92
CA LYS A 15 11.65 0.47 6.06
C LYS A 15 11.28 1.25 7.31
N GLU A 16 12.16 2.17 7.68
CA GLU A 16 11.99 3.03 8.85
C GLU A 16 12.37 4.47 8.49
N ASN A 17 11.64 5.43 9.06
CA ASN A 17 11.96 6.85 9.02
C ASN A 17 11.60 7.47 10.39
N PRO A 18 11.85 8.77 10.65
CA PRO A 18 11.52 9.39 11.93
C PRO A 18 10.05 9.33 12.36
N ARG A 19 9.11 8.94 11.48
CA ARG A 19 7.69 8.74 11.79
C ARG A 19 7.35 7.29 12.14
N GLY A 20 8.35 6.41 12.08
CA GLY A 20 8.23 5.00 12.38
C GLY A 20 8.45 4.10 11.16
N ARG A 21 8.07 2.83 11.34
CA ARG A 21 8.24 1.77 10.36
C ARG A 21 7.08 1.70 9.38
N TYR A 22 7.38 1.31 8.15
CA TYR A 22 6.39 1.10 7.10
C TYR A 22 6.83 0.01 6.15
N LEU A 23 5.87 -0.74 5.59
CA LEU A 23 6.08 -1.66 4.51
C LEU A 23 5.88 -0.93 3.17
N LYS A 24 6.90 -0.94 2.33
CA LYS A 24 6.85 -0.45 0.96
C LYS A 24 6.62 -1.63 0.03
N ILE A 25 5.51 -1.62 -0.70
CA ILE A 25 5.17 -2.64 -1.69
C ILE A 25 5.26 -1.99 -3.06
N SER A 26 6.21 -2.45 -3.90
CA SER A 26 6.37 -1.95 -5.26
C SER A 26 6.01 -3.02 -6.28
N GLU A 27 5.14 -2.71 -7.22
CA GLU A 27 4.94 -3.49 -8.46
C GLU A 27 5.80 -2.87 -9.57
N LYS A 28 6.60 -3.67 -10.25
CA LYS A 28 7.38 -3.27 -11.42
C LYS A 28 6.98 -4.14 -12.61
N THR A 29 6.63 -3.49 -13.72
CA THR A 29 6.48 -4.11 -15.04
C THR A 29 7.63 -3.65 -15.95
N SER A 30 7.67 -4.11 -17.19
CA SER A 30 8.63 -3.61 -18.18
C SER A 30 8.47 -2.12 -18.48
N ALA A 31 7.26 -1.57 -18.31
CA ALA A 31 6.93 -0.19 -18.69
C ALA A 31 6.80 0.76 -17.49
N THR A 32 6.32 0.27 -16.35
CA THR A 32 5.90 1.12 -15.22
C THR A 32 6.32 0.55 -13.87
N ARG A 33 6.41 1.43 -12.88
CA ARG A 33 6.56 1.07 -11.47
C ARG A 33 5.50 1.77 -10.65
N SER A 34 4.73 1.00 -9.90
CA SER A 34 3.72 1.48 -8.96
C SER A 34 4.14 1.11 -7.54
N THR A 35 3.77 1.92 -6.55
CA THR A 35 4.16 1.66 -5.15
C THR A 35 3.07 2.11 -4.21
N ILE A 36 2.78 1.27 -3.21
CA ILE A 36 1.98 1.64 -2.05
C ILE A 36 2.85 1.58 -0.79
N ILE A 37 2.47 2.37 0.20
CA ILE A 37 3.14 2.40 1.50
C ILE A 37 2.11 2.12 2.58
N VAL A 38 2.39 1.09 3.36
CA VAL A 38 1.54 0.62 4.45
C VAL A 38 2.28 0.91 5.75
N PRO A 39 1.78 1.82 6.60
CA PRO A 39 2.35 2.02 7.94
C PRO A 39 2.38 0.69 8.70
N PHE A 40 3.38 0.50 9.58
CA PHE A 40 3.51 -0.77 10.32
C PHE A 40 2.23 -1.16 11.08
N SER A 41 1.51 -0.18 11.63
CA SER A 41 0.22 -0.37 12.30
C SER A 41 -0.89 -0.92 11.39
N GLY A 42 -0.85 -0.65 10.09
CA GLY A 42 -1.84 -1.12 9.12
C GLY A 42 -1.53 -2.51 8.54
N ILE A 43 -0.36 -3.09 8.83
CA ILE A 43 0.06 -4.37 8.24
C ILE A 43 -0.86 -5.52 8.67
N SER A 44 -1.23 -5.59 9.96
CA SER A 44 -2.11 -6.66 10.46
C SER A 44 -3.44 -6.67 9.71
N TRP A 45 -4.07 -5.50 9.55
CA TRP A 45 -5.31 -5.37 8.79
C TRP A 45 -5.17 -5.80 7.33
N PHE A 46 -4.02 -5.50 6.69
CA PHE A 46 -3.73 -5.97 5.33
C PHE A 46 -3.64 -7.49 5.25
N LEU A 47 -3.06 -8.15 6.25
CA LEU A 47 -3.02 -9.61 6.31
C LEU A 47 -4.42 -10.19 6.46
N ASP A 48 -5.25 -9.61 7.33
CA ASP A 48 -6.66 -10.00 7.49
C ASP A 48 -7.45 -9.81 6.19
N LEU A 49 -7.18 -8.72 5.45
CA LEU A 49 -7.75 -8.47 4.13
C LEU A 49 -7.37 -9.55 3.12
N PHE A 50 -6.09 -9.90 3.04
CA PHE A 50 -5.63 -10.95 2.14
C PHE A 50 -6.22 -12.31 2.53
N ASN A 51 -6.25 -12.63 3.82
CA ASN A 51 -6.90 -13.84 4.31
C ASN A 51 -8.39 -13.87 3.95
N TYR A 52 -9.10 -12.75 4.07
CA TYR A 52 -10.50 -12.65 3.64
C TYR A 52 -10.64 -12.98 2.15
N TYR A 53 -9.83 -12.38 1.27
CA TYR A 53 -9.91 -12.65 -0.16
C TYR A 53 -9.45 -14.06 -0.58
N VAL A 54 -8.52 -14.67 0.15
CA VAL A 54 -8.03 -16.02 -0.13
C VAL A 54 -9.04 -17.09 0.31
N ASN A 55 -9.77 -16.86 1.39
CA ASN A 55 -10.67 -17.85 1.99
C ASN A 55 -12.16 -17.65 1.68
N SER A 56 -12.51 -16.58 0.97
CA SER A 56 -13.91 -16.30 0.61
C SER A 56 -14.20 -16.73 -0.82
N ASP A 57 -15.39 -17.28 -1.04
CA ASP A 57 -15.84 -17.65 -2.37
C ASP A 57 -16.09 -16.42 -3.24
N ASP A 58 -16.04 -16.63 -4.55
CA ASP A 58 -16.04 -15.55 -5.50
C ASP A 58 -17.29 -14.65 -5.43
N GLN A 59 -18.43 -15.20 -4.99
CA GLN A 59 -19.70 -14.47 -4.85
C GLN A 59 -19.79 -13.62 -3.58
N ASP A 60 -18.93 -13.88 -2.58
CA ASP A 60 -18.99 -13.23 -1.27
C ASP A 60 -17.90 -12.17 -1.08
N LEU A 61 -17.20 -11.80 -2.16
CA LEU A 61 -16.16 -10.78 -2.12
C LEU A 61 -16.75 -9.37 -2.21
N PHE A 62 -16.51 -8.58 -1.16
CA PHE A 62 -16.94 -7.18 -1.08
C PHE A 62 -15.74 -6.22 -0.97
N SER A 63 -15.97 -4.94 -1.29
CA SER A 63 -15.03 -3.86 -0.99
C SER A 63 -14.81 -3.76 0.53
N LYS A 64 -13.59 -3.37 0.92
CA LYS A 64 -13.20 -3.22 2.33
C LYS A 64 -12.64 -1.83 2.59
N GLU A 65 -12.79 -1.38 3.82
CA GLU A 65 -12.36 -0.06 4.26
C GLU A 65 -11.29 -0.19 5.34
N LEU A 66 -10.18 0.51 5.14
CA LEU A 66 -9.12 0.65 6.13
C LEU A 66 -9.11 2.07 6.64
N GLN A 67 -9.38 2.24 7.93
CA GLN A 67 -9.16 3.50 8.62
C GLN A 67 -7.73 3.57 9.15
N LEU A 68 -6.98 4.57 8.71
CA LEU A 68 -5.67 4.92 9.23
C LEU A 68 -5.66 6.39 9.61
N ASP A 69 -5.42 6.66 10.89
CA ASP A 69 -5.49 8.00 11.49
C ASP A 69 -6.82 8.69 11.14
N THR A 70 -6.74 9.80 10.39
CA THR A 70 -7.88 10.62 9.95
C THR A 70 -8.37 10.27 8.54
N LYS A 71 -7.83 9.21 7.92
CA LYS A 71 -8.13 8.84 6.53
C LYS A 71 -8.74 7.45 6.46
N VAL A 72 -9.80 7.33 5.64
CA VAL A 72 -10.38 6.05 5.25
C VAL A 72 -9.91 5.72 3.84
N PHE A 73 -9.44 4.50 3.65
CA PHE A 73 -8.94 3.96 2.40
C PHE A 73 -9.86 2.83 1.95
N TYR A 74 -10.45 3.00 0.78
CA TYR A 74 -11.35 2.01 0.18
C TYR A 74 -10.56 1.07 -0.72
N PHE A 75 -10.73 -0.22 -0.52
CA PHE A 75 -10.15 -1.30 -1.31
C PHE A 75 -11.26 -1.96 -2.10
N ASP A 76 -11.27 -1.70 -3.39
CA ASP A 76 -12.33 -2.15 -4.29
C ASP A 76 -11.89 -3.34 -5.12
N LEU A 77 -12.87 -4.16 -5.50
CA LEU A 77 -12.66 -5.21 -6.46
C LEU A 77 -12.83 -4.67 -7.87
N GLY A 78 -11.81 -4.92 -8.69
CA GLY A 78 -11.86 -4.74 -10.13
C GLY A 78 -11.98 -6.08 -10.84
N GLU A 79 -12.55 -6.04 -12.03
CA GLU A 79 -12.58 -7.19 -12.93
C GLU A 79 -12.11 -6.74 -14.32
N ASN A 80 -11.33 -7.59 -14.98
CA ASN A 80 -10.93 -7.42 -16.36
C ASN A 80 -10.83 -8.79 -17.05
N ARG A 81 -10.47 -8.81 -18.34
CA ARG A 81 -10.37 -10.05 -19.13
C ARG A 81 -9.37 -11.09 -18.58
N ARG A 82 -8.46 -10.70 -17.69
CA ARG A 82 -7.48 -11.58 -17.03
C ARG A 82 -7.96 -12.07 -15.66
N GLY A 83 -9.16 -11.67 -15.24
CA GLY A 83 -9.74 -12.02 -13.95
C GLY A 83 -9.92 -10.82 -13.02
N ARG A 84 -10.16 -11.12 -11.76
CA ARG A 84 -10.42 -10.13 -10.72
C ARG A 84 -9.14 -9.70 -10.02
N PHE A 85 -9.13 -8.46 -9.54
CA PHE A 85 -7.97 -7.87 -8.91
C PHE A 85 -8.39 -6.85 -7.86
N LEU A 86 -7.60 -6.76 -6.79
CA LEU A 86 -7.79 -5.76 -5.75
C LEU A 86 -7.23 -4.40 -6.23
N LYS A 87 -8.04 -3.35 -6.15
CA LYS A 87 -7.62 -1.97 -6.38
C LYS A 87 -7.21 -1.35 -5.06
N ALA A 88 -5.93 -1.02 -4.94
CA ALA A 88 -5.43 -0.25 -3.80
C ALA A 88 -5.51 1.27 -4.08
N PRO A 89 -5.93 2.09 -3.11
CA PRO A 89 -6.06 3.53 -3.31
C PRO A 89 -4.70 4.21 -3.48
N LYS A 90 -4.58 5.08 -4.51
CA LYS A 90 -3.37 5.87 -4.78
C LYS A 90 -2.90 6.70 -3.58
N ALA A 91 -3.83 7.11 -2.70
CA ALA A 91 -3.52 7.87 -1.49
C ALA A 91 -2.54 7.14 -0.55
N LEU A 92 -2.50 5.80 -0.55
CA LEU A 92 -1.53 5.01 0.20
C LEU A 92 -0.09 5.22 -0.28
N ALA A 93 0.12 5.63 -1.53
CA ALA A 93 1.44 5.98 -2.04
C ALA A 93 2.01 7.26 -1.40
N PHE A 94 1.13 8.15 -0.90
CA PHE A 94 1.52 9.46 -0.35
C PHE A 94 1.76 9.46 1.17
N LEU A 95 1.39 8.39 1.89
CA LEU A 95 1.50 8.31 3.35
C LEU A 95 2.96 8.40 3.85
N SER A 96 3.96 8.19 3.00
CA SER A 96 5.37 8.39 3.37
C SER A 96 5.93 9.78 3.04
N THR A 97 5.29 10.58 2.19
CA THR A 97 5.95 11.74 1.58
C THR A 97 5.32 13.06 2.02
N LYS A 98 5.30 13.37 3.32
CA LYS A 98 5.22 14.77 3.79
C LYS A 98 5.76 14.93 5.21
N ALA A 99 7.06 14.79 5.45
CA ALA A 99 7.66 15.54 6.56
C ALA A 99 7.55 17.04 6.18
N PRO A 100 6.85 17.90 6.94
CA PRO A 100 7.00 19.33 6.72
C PRO A 100 8.48 19.65 6.98
N LYS A 101 9.16 20.28 6.02
CA LYS A 101 10.40 20.98 6.32
C LYS A 101 10.04 22.12 7.26
N ALA A 102 10.03 21.85 8.57
CA ALA A 102 10.27 22.86 9.58
C ALA A 102 11.66 22.58 10.14
N LEU A 103 12.43 23.66 10.40
CA LEU A 103 13.85 23.71 10.75
C LEU A 103 14.81 23.81 9.56
N ALA A 104 14.62 24.84 8.73
CA ALA A 104 15.77 25.60 8.25
C ALA A 104 15.97 26.75 9.24
N TRP A 105 17.16 26.78 9.82
CA TRP A 105 17.56 27.65 10.91
C TRP A 105 17.54 29.12 10.51
N VAL A 106 17.11 29.97 11.45
CA VAL A 106 17.45 31.39 11.48
C VAL A 106 18.98 31.49 11.57
N ALA A 107 19.63 32.11 10.59
CA ALA A 107 21.00 32.57 10.76
C ALA A 107 20.95 34.00 11.34
N PRO A 108 21.66 34.29 12.45
CA PRO A 108 21.77 35.64 12.97
C PRO A 108 22.84 36.45 12.22
N LEU A 109 22.47 37.72 11.98
CA LEU A 109 23.21 38.90 11.46
C LEU A 109 23.79 38.80 10.04
#